data_AF-A0ABD1VII3-F1
#
_entry.id   AF-A0ABD1VII3-F1
#
_cell.length_a   1.000
_cell.length_b   1.000
_cell.length_c   1.000
_cell.angle_alpha   90.00
_cell.angle_beta   90.00
_cell.angle_gamma   90.00
#
_symmetry.space_group_name_H-M   'P 1'
#
loop_
_entity.id
_entity.type
_entity.pdbx_description
1 polymer ?
#
loop_
_entity_poly.entity_id
_entity_poly.type
_entity_poly.pdbx_seq_one_letter_code
_entity_poly.pdbx_strand_id
1 'polypeptide(L)'
;MLDPSSFSQFLQNLAMTQMMQSLFSNPQHMDQILGFNPQLRSMLDMNPQMREMMQNPEILRQLTSPETIQQMMALHKQLSQLGQQQSTPERTQANQVQLRQNYPSFVLQVVLWK
;
A
#
# COMPACT_ATOMS: atom_id res chain seq x y z
N MET A 1 -9.57 5.22 4.57
CA MET A 1 -8.29 4.60 4.95
C MET A 1 -7.24 5.08 3.97
N LEU A 2 -6.06 5.48 4.44
CA LEU A 2 -4.95 5.80 3.54
C LEU A 2 -4.50 4.50 2.88
N ASP A 3 -4.57 4.41 1.56
CA ASP A 3 -4.20 3.19 0.84
C ASP A 3 -2.65 3.07 0.79
N PRO A 4 -2.06 1.92 1.16
CA PRO A 4 -0.60 1.73 1.14
C PRO A 4 0.01 1.95 -0.25
N SER A 5 -0.76 1.69 -1.30
CA SER A 5 -0.34 1.92 -2.68
C SER A 5 -0.15 3.41 -2.93
N SER A 6 -1.05 4.27 -2.41
CA SER A 6 -0.94 5.72 -2.52
C SER A 6 0.32 6.25 -1.81
N PHE A 7 0.64 5.72 -0.63
CA PHE A 7 1.89 6.06 0.07
C PHE A 7 3.12 5.59 -0.69
N SER A 8 3.10 4.39 -1.26
CA SER A 8 4.20 3.88 -2.08
C SER A 8 4.40 4.71 -3.36
N GLN A 9 3.32 5.21 -3.97
CA GLN A 9 3.37 6.10 -5.13
C GLN A 9 3.92 7.47 -4.77
N PHE A 10 3.58 7.96 -3.58
CA PHE A 10 4.10 9.20 -3.05
C PHE A 10 5.60 9.11 -2.76
N LEU A 11 6.07 8.01 -2.18
CA LEU A 11 7.51 7.77 -1.98
C LEU A 11 8.28 7.54 -3.29
N GLN A 12 7.63 6.90 -4.27
CA GLN A 12 8.18 6.71 -5.62
C GLN A 12 8.14 7.99 -6.46
N ASN A 13 7.45 9.04 -5.99
CA ASN A 13 7.45 10.32 -6.67
C ASN A 13 8.83 10.96 -6.49
N LEU A 14 9.59 11.04 -7.59
CA LEU A 14 10.95 11.57 -7.61
C LEU A 14 11.06 12.96 -6.93
N ALA A 15 10.06 13.83 -7.09
CA ALA A 15 10.05 15.14 -6.43
C ALA A 15 9.94 15.02 -4.91
N MET A 16 9.16 14.05 -4.42
CA MET A 16 9.00 13.79 -2.99
C MET A 16 10.25 13.14 -2.39
N THR A 17 10.87 12.19 -3.09
CA THR A 17 12.14 11.58 -2.65
C THR A 17 13.22 12.65 -2.51
N GLN A 18 13.28 13.62 -3.43
CA GLN A 18 14.22 14.75 -3.36
C GLN A 18 13.94 15.70 -2.19
N MET A 19 12.66 15.97 -1.91
CA MET A 19 12.28 16.77 -0.74
C MET A 19 12.66 16.06 0.56
N MET A 20 12.29 14.78 0.73
CA MET A 20 12.68 14.01 1.91
C MET A 20 14.19 13.92 2.07
N GLN A 21 14.93 13.66 0.98
CA GLN A 21 16.38 13.67 1.03
C GLN A 21 16.94 15.01 1.48
N SER A 22 16.37 16.13 1.03
CA SER A 22 16.79 17.47 1.49
C SER A 22 16.51 17.67 2.98
N LEU A 23 15.39 17.17 3.49
CA LEU A 23 15.05 17.24 4.91
C LEU A 23 15.97 16.38 5.78
N PHE A 24 16.24 15.14 5.36
CA PHE A 24 17.11 14.21 6.09
C PHE A 24 18.59 14.55 5.96
N SER A 25 19.02 15.05 4.80
CA SER A 25 20.41 15.45 4.56
C SER A 25 20.73 16.80 5.18
N ASN A 26 19.72 17.66 5.39
CA ASN A 26 19.92 19.02 5.83
C ASN A 26 19.07 19.33 7.09
N PRO A 27 19.63 19.10 8.30
CA PRO A 27 18.90 19.31 9.56
C PRO A 27 18.47 20.77 9.78
N GLN A 28 19.11 21.72 9.09
CA GLN A 28 18.70 23.14 9.04
C GLN A 28 17.26 23.32 8.55
N HIS A 29 16.83 22.55 7.54
CA HIS A 29 15.45 22.62 7.05
C HIS A 29 14.47 22.05 8.08
N MET A 30 14.89 21.03 8.82
CA MET A 30 14.10 20.44 9.90
C MET A 30 13.83 21.47 11.00
N ASP A 31 14.86 22.21 11.42
CA ASP A 31 14.69 23.26 12.43
C ASP A 31 13.77 24.38 11.94
N GLN A 32 13.82 24.71 10.64
CA GLN A 32 12.92 25.68 10.02
C GLN A 32 11.45 25.21 10.06
N ILE A 33 11.19 23.92 9.75
CA ILE A 33 9.85 23.33 9.87
C ILE A 33 9.37 23.31 11.32
N LEU A 34 10.24 22.94 12.26
CA LEU A 34 9.94 22.96 13.69
C LEU A 34 9.69 24.39 14.21
N GLY A 35 10.35 25.38 13.62
CA GLY A 35 10.09 26.80 13.87
C GLY A 35 8.73 27.25 13.33
N PHE A 36 8.30 26.76 12.17
CA PHE A 36 6.96 27.02 11.63
C PHE A 36 5.85 26.28 12.39
N ASN A 37 6.17 25.15 13.03
CA ASN A 37 5.20 24.32 13.72
C ASN A 37 5.61 24.10 15.19
N PRO A 38 5.38 25.12 16.06
CA PRO A 38 5.78 25.05 17.47
C PRO A 38 5.05 23.93 18.24
N GLN A 39 3.86 23.53 17.78
CA GLN A 39 3.14 22.38 18.32
C GLN A 39 3.89 21.07 18.06
N LEU A 40 4.47 20.92 16.87
CA LEU A 40 5.27 19.75 16.52
C LEU A 40 6.55 19.70 17.37
N ARG A 41 7.21 20.84 17.58
CA ARG A 41 8.35 20.95 18.50
C ARG A 41 7.99 20.58 19.94
N SER A 42 6.82 21.02 20.42
CA SER A 42 6.32 20.67 21.75
C SER A 42 6.01 19.17 21.87
N MET A 43 5.46 18.55 20.82
CA MET A 43 5.23 17.10 20.78
C MET A 43 6.54 16.29 20.85
N LEU A 44 7.56 16.72 20.13
CA LEU A 44 8.89 16.08 20.17
C LEU A 44 9.55 16.27 21.54
N ASP A 45 9.37 17.43 22.16
CA ASP A 45 9.86 17.70 23.51
C ASP A 45 9.15 16.83 24.57
N MET A 46 7.83 16.67 24.42
CA MET A 46 7.00 15.80 25.27
C MET A 46 7.31 14.32 25.08
N ASN A 47 7.83 13.91 23.91
CA ASN A 47 8.13 12.52 23.61
C ASN A 47 9.62 12.33 23.28
N PRO A 48 10.47 12.12 24.29
CA PRO A 48 11.92 12.03 24.11
C PRO A 48 12.31 10.88 23.16
N GLN A 49 11.53 9.80 23.09
CA GLN A 49 11.74 8.71 22.13
C GLN A 49 11.57 9.17 20.68
N MET A 50 10.54 9.96 20.38
CA MET A 50 10.37 10.53 19.05
C MET A 50 11.48 11.52 18.72
N ARG A 51 11.91 12.32 19.70
CA ARG A 51 13.06 13.21 19.53
C ARG A 51 14.32 12.42 19.21
N GLU A 52 14.55 11.30 19.88
CA GLU A 52 15.69 10.43 19.64
C GLU A 52 15.63 9.77 18.26
N MET A 53 14.47 9.26 17.86
CA MET A 53 14.26 8.76 16.49
C MET A 53 14.54 9.86 15.45
N MET A 54 14.02 11.08 15.62
CA MET A 54 14.27 12.16 14.67
C MET A 54 15.72 12.63 14.65
N GLN A 55 16.40 12.61 15.79
CA GLN A 55 17.82 12.93 15.88
C GLN A 55 18.70 11.78 15.35
N ASN A 56 18.17 10.56 15.27
CA ASN A 56 18.90 9.39 14.78
C ASN A 56 18.49 9.05 13.33
N PRO A 57 19.25 9.56 12.33
CA PRO A 57 18.94 9.32 10.94
C PRO A 57 19.05 7.84 10.54
N GLU A 58 19.80 7.00 11.28
CA GLU A 58 19.81 5.55 11.01
C GLU A 58 18.44 4.92 11.27
N ILE A 59 17.81 5.26 12.38
CA ILE A 59 16.48 4.73 12.72
C ILE A 59 15.46 5.21 11.69
N LEU A 60 15.48 6.50 11.35
CA LEU A 60 14.60 7.03 10.32
C LEU A 60 14.84 6.35 8.97
N ARG A 61 16.11 6.20 8.57
CA ARG A 61 16.46 5.50 7.32
C ARG A 61 15.96 4.07 7.33
N GLN A 62 16.07 3.37 8.44
CA GLN A 62 15.57 2.00 8.57
C GLN A 62 14.04 1.97 8.43
N LEU A 63 13.31 2.86 9.10
CA LEU A 63 11.86 2.95 8.97
C LEU A 63 11.40 3.37 7.56
N THR A 64 12.15 4.26 6.90
CA THR A 64 11.90 4.66 5.51
C THR A 64 12.60 3.76 4.49
N SER A 65 13.23 2.67 4.93
CA SER A 65 13.91 1.77 4.01
C SER A 65 12.88 1.04 3.17
N PRO A 66 13.16 0.85 1.86
CA PRO A 66 12.25 0.13 0.98
C PRO A 66 11.97 -1.28 1.52
N GLU A 67 12.93 -1.93 2.17
CA GLU A 67 12.75 -3.24 2.79
C GLU A 67 11.72 -3.21 3.93
N THR A 68 11.85 -2.27 4.88
CA THR A 68 10.91 -2.14 6.00
C THR A 68 9.51 -1.75 5.52
N ILE A 69 9.42 -0.87 4.52
CA ILE A 69 8.14 -0.51 3.90
C ILE A 69 7.50 -1.72 3.21
N GLN A 70 8.28 -2.52 2.48
CA GLN A 70 7.81 -3.75 1.84
C GLN A 70 7.28 -4.75 2.88
N GLN A 71 7.97 -4.90 4.01
CA GLN A 71 7.52 -5.77 5.11
C GLN A 71 6.19 -5.27 5.72
N MET A 72 6.06 -3.98 5.99
CA MET A 72 4.79 -3.41 6.46
C MET A 72 3.66 -3.61 5.45
N MET A 73 3.93 -3.44 4.15
CA MET A 73 2.94 -3.66 3.09
C MET A 73 2.53 -5.13 3.01
N ALA A 74 3.47 -6.06 3.16
CA ALA A 74 3.19 -7.49 3.21
C ALA A 74 2.28 -7.84 4.39
N LEU A 75 2.57 -7.30 5.57
CA LEU A 75 1.73 -7.43 6.77
C LEU A 75 0.33 -6.85 6.54
N HIS A 76 0.23 -5.63 6.02
CA HIS A 76 -1.04 -4.98 5.72
C HIS A 76 -1.87 -5.81 4.72
N LYS A 77 -1.23 -6.32 3.66
CA LYS A 77 -1.89 -7.18 2.68
C LYS A 77 -2.40 -8.47 3.34
N GLN A 78 -1.65 -9.04 4.28
CA GLN A 78 -2.07 -10.22 5.04
C GLN A 78 -3.29 -9.92 5.92
N LEU A 79 -3.29 -8.78 6.64
CA LEU A 79 -4.42 -8.32 7.45
C LEU A 79 -5.68 -8.02 6.62
N SER A 80 -5.53 -7.37 5.46
CA SER A 80 -6.63 -7.08 4.56
C SER A 80 -7.22 -8.34 3.92
N GLN A 81 -6.41 -9.39 3.70
CA GLN A 81 -6.88 -10.70 3.27
C GLN A 81 -7.69 -11.40 4.36
N LEU A 82 -7.27 -11.29 5.63
CA LEU A 82 -8.03 -11.81 6.77
C LEU A 82 -9.39 -11.10 6.91
N GLY A 83 -9.46 -9.79 6.62
CA GLY A 83 -10.73 -9.05 6.58
C GLY A 83 -11.65 -9.41 5.41
N GLN A 84 -11.13 -9.92 4.29
CA GLN A 84 -11.94 -10.31 3.13
C GLN A 84 -12.48 -11.75 3.18
N GLN A 85 -12.00 -12.60 4.10
CA GLN A 85 -12.49 -13.98 4.19
C GLN A 85 -13.96 -14.11 4.66
N GLN A 86 -14.60 -13.03 5.14
CA GLN A 86 -16.03 -13.05 5.48
C GLN A 86 -16.98 -12.77 4.31
N SER A 87 -16.49 -12.35 3.14
CA SER A 87 -17.33 -12.14 1.95
C SER A 87 -17.09 -13.27 0.95
N THR A 88 -17.53 -14.48 1.29
CA THR A 88 -17.66 -15.57 0.32
C THR A 88 -18.91 -15.30 -0.52
N PRO A 89 -18.84 -15.04 -1.85
CA PRO A 89 -19.98 -15.31 -2.70
C PRO A 89 -20.04 -16.83 -2.82
N GLU A 90 -20.96 -17.39 -2.05
CA GLU A 90 -21.36 -18.79 -2.06
C GLU A 90 -21.51 -19.30 -3.51
N ARG A 91 -20.77 -20.36 -3.85
CA ARG A 91 -21.13 -21.23 -4.97
C ARG A 91 -22.45 -21.91 -4.63
N THR A 92 -23.58 -21.27 -4.92
CA THR A 92 -24.86 -21.98 -5.01
C THR A 92 -25.10 -22.39 -6.44
N GLN A 93 -24.54 -23.56 -6.71
CA GLN A 93 -25.00 -24.57 -7.64
C GLN A 93 -26.54 -24.58 -7.75
N ALA A 94 -27.07 -24.05 -8.84
CA ALA A 94 -28.45 -24.32 -9.28
C ALA A 94 -28.40 -24.67 -10.78
N ASN A 95 -28.00 -25.91 -11.03
CA ASN A 95 -28.34 -26.63 -12.22
C ASN A 95 -29.89 -26.69 -12.34
N GLN A 96 -30.39 -26.54 -13.56
CA GLN A 96 -31.79 -26.69 -14.00
C GLN A 96 -32.74 -25.48 -13.87
N VAL A 97 -32.84 -24.70 -14.95
CA VAL A 97 -34.05 -24.68 -15.82
C VAL A 97 -33.62 -24.09 -17.19
N GLN A 98 -33.29 -24.95 -18.17
CA GLN A 98 -34.22 -25.45 -19.19
C GLN A 98 -34.59 -24.35 -20.23
N LEU A 99 -33.90 -24.43 -21.39
CA LEU A 99 -34.27 -23.95 -22.74
C LEU A 99 -33.76 -22.57 -23.21
N ARG A 100 -32.53 -22.53 -23.75
CA ARG A 100 -32.34 -22.00 -25.13
C ARG A 100 -31.01 -22.43 -25.76
N GLN A 101 -31.15 -23.14 -26.87
CA GLN A 101 -30.19 -23.32 -27.97
C GLN A 101 -28.80 -23.85 -27.62
N ASN A 102 -28.79 -25.15 -27.36
CA ASN A 102 -27.68 -26.06 -27.55
C ASN A 102 -27.37 -26.22 -29.06
N TYR A 103 -26.22 -25.74 -29.51
CA TYR A 103 -25.46 -26.41 -30.58
C TYR A 103 -24.03 -26.63 -30.05
N PRO A 104 -23.61 -27.88 -29.78
CA PRO A 104 -22.23 -28.18 -29.42
C PRO A 104 -21.34 -28.07 -30.65
N SER A 105 -20.14 -27.49 -30.53
CA SER A 105 -19.18 -27.22 -31.61
C SER A 105 -18.75 -28.43 -32.48
N PHE A 106 -19.28 -29.62 -32.23
CA PHE A 106 -19.08 -30.82 -33.04
C PHE A 106 -19.94 -30.84 -34.33
N VAL A 107 -21.07 -30.13 -34.38
CA VAL A 107 -21.89 -30.08 -35.62
C VAL A 107 -21.27 -29.25 -36.76
N LEU A 108 -20.32 -28.36 -36.47
CA LEU A 108 -19.58 -27.62 -37.51
C LEU A 108 -18.55 -28.50 -38.23
N GLN A 109 -18.08 -29.58 -37.61
CA GLN A 109 -17.10 -30.49 -38.22
C GLN A 109 -17.70 -31.44 -39.27
N VAL A 110 -18.99 -31.78 -39.17
CA VAL A 110 -19.63 -32.78 -40.07
C VAL A 110 -20.09 -32.19 -41.41
N VAL A 111 -20.31 -30.87 -41.49
CA VAL A 111 -20.71 -30.19 -42.76
C VAL A 111 -19.51 -29.88 -43.65
N LEU A 112 -18.29 -29.85 -43.10
CA LEU A 112 -17.07 -29.47 -43.84
C LEU A 112 -16.43 -30.62 -44.65
N TRP A 113 -17.01 -31.82 -44.65
CA TRP A 113 -16.57 -32.98 -45.44
C TRP A 113 -17.75 -33.66 -46.17
N LYS A 114 -18.47 -32.87 -46.97
CA LYS A 114 -19.38 -33.33 -48.03
C LYS A 114 -19.16 -32.43 -49.24
#